data_AF-A0AAP5BDG3-F1
#
_entry.id   AF-A0AAP5BDG3-F1
#
_cell.length_a   1.000
_cell.length_b   1.000
_cell.length_c   1.000
_cell.angle_alpha   90.00
_cell.angle_beta   90.00
_cell.angle_gamma   90.00
#
_symmetry.space_group_name_H-M   'P 1'
#
loop_
_entity.id
_entity.type
_entity.pdbx_description
1 polymer ?
#
loop_
_entity_poly.entity_id
_entity_poly.type
_entity_poly.pdbx_seq_one_letter_code
_entity_poly.pdbx_strand_id
1 'polypeptide(L)'
;MAARILPIFNRASVADDRGSDAGDSHASFSPMKRNLLQAAKVTLAGTATATSLYIAALSGLERGATLAERLACTAVPVVTVAGLHLLPALSRGQSFAVRGLVAVLCTAGLVVTLSSQISFFQLAQQHAGTRRAESVLDTARVPVAGTPGRSLTAIAHDQASARKTLALIDSHHCDGNCTSEHLRRTTLTATLEALAIEADEARRREAAEDRQVVLVDRTLRLRDAMRDDPVIVRLADLTGLGKTSVSLLLGLVYACVLDGIGVFGWYLVMPAYRRDGDAVTALVVATSSGVERKYVEADKAVDTDSGITSHSPLDEVDSQLMQLTRDVSEGKVHATVAGIRKYLGCSQATALKLRRGLQGPLAAASQSKGGGHVR
;
A
#
# COMPACT_ATOMS: atom_id res chain seq x y z
N MET A 1 11.53 -0.39 -27.78
CA MET A 1 12.33 0.75 -27.31
C MET A 1 12.78 0.45 -25.89
N ALA A 2 13.92 -0.23 -25.76
CA ALA A 2 14.40 -0.82 -24.52
C ALA A 2 15.39 0.10 -23.78
N ALA A 3 15.36 -0.04 -22.45
CA ALA A 3 16.07 0.71 -21.44
C ALA A 3 17.60 0.73 -21.58
N ARG A 4 18.21 1.80 -21.05
CA ARG A 4 19.61 1.80 -20.59
C ARG A 4 19.68 2.43 -19.19
N ILE A 5 19.91 1.58 -18.19
CA ILE A 5 20.47 1.97 -16.89
C ILE A 5 21.79 1.18 -16.80
N LEU A 6 22.90 1.89 -16.67
CA LEU A 6 24.19 1.33 -16.30
C LEU A 6 24.56 1.83 -14.89
N PRO A 7 25.27 1.01 -14.08
CA PRO A 7 25.58 1.30 -12.69
C PRO A 7 26.95 1.98 -12.57
N ILE A 8 27.13 2.81 -11.56
CA ILE A 8 28.45 3.32 -11.14
C ILE A 8 28.60 3.04 -9.65
N PHE A 9 29.29 1.96 -9.35
CA PHE A 9 30.01 1.80 -8.09
C PHE A 9 31.45 1.44 -8.40
N ASN A 10 32.32 2.03 -7.59
CA ASN A 10 33.68 1.59 -7.25
C ASN A 10 34.86 2.37 -7.88
N ARG A 11 35.47 3.25 -7.07
CA ARG A 11 36.93 3.37 -7.00
C ARG A 11 37.39 3.85 -5.63
N ALA A 12 38.23 3.04 -5.00
CA ALA A 12 38.95 3.32 -3.77
C ALA A 12 40.18 4.23 -4.00
N SER A 13 40.60 4.90 -2.93
CA SER A 13 41.91 5.55 -2.72
C SER A 13 42.01 5.84 -1.22
N VAL A 14 42.50 4.93 -0.37
CA VAL A 14 43.90 4.80 0.07
C VAL A 14 44.68 6.12 0.04
N ALA A 15 44.79 6.76 1.20
CA ALA A 15 45.97 7.51 1.61
C ALA A 15 46.04 7.48 3.15
N ASP A 16 47.19 7.02 3.62
CA ASP A 16 47.65 6.87 5.00
C ASP A 16 48.05 8.27 5.52
N ASP A 17 47.62 8.64 6.73
CA ASP A 17 48.43 9.51 7.58
C ASP A 17 48.16 9.24 9.06
N ARG A 18 49.24 8.99 9.77
CA ARG A 18 49.30 8.49 11.14
C ARG A 18 49.77 9.66 12.00
N GLY A 19 48.85 10.34 12.66
CA GLY A 19 49.13 11.46 13.57
C GLY A 19 48.24 11.40 14.81
N SER A 20 48.88 11.13 15.95
CA SER A 20 48.33 11.15 17.31
C SER A 20 47.62 12.47 17.62
N ASP A 21 46.37 12.40 18.11
CA ASP A 21 45.98 13.13 19.32
C ASP A 21 44.71 12.56 19.95
N ALA A 22 44.84 12.22 21.23
CA ALA A 22 43.75 11.80 22.09
C ALA A 22 42.95 13.05 22.52
N GLY A 23 41.66 13.09 22.18
CA GLY A 23 40.77 14.18 22.63
C GLY A 23 39.34 13.98 22.14
N ASP A 24 38.48 13.52 23.05
CA ASP A 24 37.02 13.66 23.07
C ASP A 24 36.24 13.58 21.74
N SER A 25 35.93 12.34 21.35
CA SER A 25 34.95 12.04 20.30
C SER A 25 33.50 12.18 20.83
N HIS A 26 33.07 13.38 21.18
CA HIS A 26 31.65 13.70 21.06
C HIS A 26 31.34 13.77 19.56
N ALA A 27 30.99 12.62 18.97
CA ALA A 27 30.55 12.50 17.59
C ALA A 27 29.27 13.33 17.38
N SER A 28 29.45 14.61 17.09
CA SER A 28 28.43 15.51 16.59
C SER A 28 27.98 14.96 15.23
N PHE A 29 26.93 14.14 15.25
CA PHE A 29 26.24 13.72 14.03
C PHE A 29 25.89 14.96 13.22
N SER A 30 26.56 15.14 12.07
CA SER A 30 26.46 16.36 11.28
C SER A 30 25.00 16.66 10.89
N PRO A 31 24.58 17.93 10.93
CA PRO A 31 23.19 18.33 10.67
C PRO A 31 22.70 17.92 9.27
N MET A 32 23.59 17.88 8.27
CA MET A 32 23.26 17.37 6.93
C MET A 32 22.84 15.90 6.92
N LYS A 33 23.52 15.02 7.67
CA LYS A 33 23.16 13.60 7.74
C LYS A 33 21.79 13.39 8.38
N ARG A 34 21.43 14.21 9.39
CA ARG A 34 20.10 14.16 10.02
C ARG A 34 19.00 14.63 9.07
N ASN A 35 19.23 15.71 8.32
CA ASN A 35 18.26 16.24 7.35
C ASN A 35 18.03 15.26 6.20
N LEU A 36 19.09 14.62 5.70
CA LEU A 36 18.99 13.60 4.65
C LEU A 36 18.21 12.36 5.13
N LEU A 37 18.49 11.88 6.34
CA LEU A 37 17.79 10.73 6.92
C LEU A 37 16.30 11.04 7.17
N GLN A 38 15.97 12.26 7.61
CA GLN A 38 14.58 12.68 7.78
C GLN A 38 13.86 12.78 6.43
N ALA A 39 14.50 13.37 5.40
CA ALA A 39 13.95 13.39 4.05
C ALA A 39 13.72 11.98 3.50
N ALA A 40 14.65 11.04 3.74
CA ALA A 40 14.51 9.65 3.34
C ALA A 40 13.31 8.95 4.03
N LYS A 41 13.11 9.18 5.33
CA LYS A 41 11.97 8.64 6.08
C LYS A 41 10.63 9.19 5.55
N VAL A 42 10.55 10.51 5.34
CA VAL A 42 9.34 11.18 4.84
C VAL A 42 9.00 10.72 3.43
N THR A 43 10.00 10.60 2.56
CA THR A 43 9.80 10.12 1.18
C THR A 43 9.33 8.66 1.14
N LEU A 44 9.93 7.78 1.95
CA LEU A 44 9.50 6.38 2.05
C LEU A 44 8.07 6.26 2.60
N ALA A 45 7.77 6.95 3.70
CA ALA A 45 6.43 6.94 4.30
C ALA A 45 5.38 7.55 3.35
N GLY A 46 5.72 8.65 2.69
CA GLY A 46 4.84 9.35 1.76
C GLY A 46 4.54 8.53 0.52
N THR A 47 5.54 7.87 -0.07
CA THR A 47 5.35 6.99 -1.23
C THR A 47 4.50 5.76 -0.88
N ALA A 48 4.76 5.11 0.26
CA ALA A 48 3.94 3.98 0.72
C ALA A 48 2.47 4.38 0.96
N THR A 49 2.22 5.52 1.62
CA THR A 49 0.85 6.04 1.79
C THR A 49 0.21 6.39 0.45
N ALA A 50 0.93 7.04 -0.46
CA ALA A 50 0.39 7.41 -1.77
C ALA A 50 -0.01 6.17 -2.59
N THR A 51 0.82 5.12 -2.61
CA THR A 51 0.50 3.85 -3.28
C THR A 51 -0.72 3.18 -2.66
N SER A 52 -0.81 3.15 -1.32
CA SER A 52 -1.94 2.55 -0.60
C SER A 52 -3.24 3.30 -0.87
N LEU A 53 -3.19 4.64 -0.88
CA LEU A 53 -4.31 5.51 -1.24
C LEU A 53 -4.76 5.30 -2.69
N TYR A 54 -3.82 5.17 -3.61
CA TYR A 54 -4.11 4.90 -5.01
C TYR A 54 -4.83 3.56 -5.19
N ILE A 55 -4.33 2.49 -4.56
CA ILE A 55 -4.96 1.15 -4.60
C ILE A 55 -6.36 1.21 -3.97
N ALA A 56 -6.51 1.89 -2.83
CA ALA A 56 -7.79 2.06 -2.16
C ALA A 56 -8.82 2.82 -3.02
N ALA A 57 -8.36 3.87 -3.73
CA ALA A 57 -9.19 4.62 -4.66
C ALA A 57 -9.62 3.77 -5.87
N LEU A 58 -8.72 3.00 -6.48
CA LEU A 58 -9.08 2.11 -7.58
C LEU A 58 -10.11 1.06 -7.15
N SER A 59 -9.90 0.41 -6.01
CA SER A 59 -10.84 -0.58 -5.47
C SER A 59 -12.22 0.02 -5.15
N GLY A 60 -12.25 1.26 -4.66
CA GLY A 60 -13.50 1.97 -4.39
C GLY A 60 -14.29 2.34 -5.65
N LEU A 61 -13.59 2.71 -6.73
CA LEU A 61 -14.21 3.06 -8.01
C LEU A 61 -14.90 1.86 -8.67
N GLU A 62 -14.39 0.65 -8.44
CA GLU A 62 -14.94 -0.58 -9.02
C GLU A 62 -16.22 -1.08 -8.33
N ARG A 63 -16.49 -0.63 -7.09
CA ARG A 63 -17.62 -1.14 -6.28
C ARG A 63 -18.95 -0.41 -6.48
N GLY A 64 -18.96 0.78 -7.08
CA GLY A 64 -20.18 1.58 -7.27
C GLY A 64 -20.73 1.49 -8.70
N ALA A 65 -22.05 1.35 -8.84
CA ALA A 65 -22.71 1.42 -10.15
C ALA A 65 -22.93 2.88 -10.58
N THR A 66 -23.29 3.74 -9.63
CA THR A 66 -23.49 5.18 -9.85
C THR A 66 -22.26 6.02 -9.46
N LEU A 67 -22.15 7.25 -9.99
CA LEU A 67 -21.06 8.16 -9.62
C LEU A 67 -21.03 8.48 -8.12
N ALA A 68 -22.21 8.67 -7.50
CA ALA A 68 -22.32 8.94 -6.07
C ALA A 68 -21.84 7.75 -5.22
N GLU A 69 -22.24 6.54 -5.59
CA GLU A 69 -21.77 5.31 -4.93
C GLU A 69 -20.26 5.14 -5.08
N ARG A 70 -19.70 5.39 -6.28
CA ARG A 70 -18.24 5.31 -6.50
C ARG A 70 -17.49 6.31 -5.63
N LEU A 71 -17.96 7.55 -5.52
CA LEU A 71 -17.34 8.55 -4.66
C LEU A 71 -17.40 8.16 -3.18
N ALA A 72 -18.52 7.61 -2.71
CA ALA A 72 -18.64 7.10 -1.35
C ALA A 72 -17.72 5.88 -1.10
N CYS A 73 -17.72 4.92 -2.03
CA CYS A 73 -16.91 3.70 -1.98
C CYS A 73 -15.40 3.97 -2.07
N THR A 74 -14.99 5.12 -2.61
CA THR A 74 -13.57 5.56 -2.63
C THR A 74 -13.17 6.34 -1.39
N ALA A 75 -14.04 7.24 -0.91
CA ALA A 75 -13.76 8.08 0.24
C ALA A 75 -13.51 7.26 1.51
N VAL A 76 -14.32 6.23 1.76
CA VAL A 76 -14.22 5.42 2.99
C VAL A 76 -12.87 4.67 3.09
N PRO A 77 -12.42 3.91 2.08
CA PRO A 77 -11.10 3.29 2.10
C PRO A 77 -9.96 4.31 2.20
N VAL A 78 -10.06 5.45 1.50
CA VAL A 78 -9.03 6.51 1.54
C VAL A 78 -8.85 7.06 2.95
N VAL A 79 -9.95 7.40 3.62
CA VAL A 79 -9.92 7.88 5.01
C VAL A 79 -9.38 6.78 5.95
N THR A 80 -9.76 5.53 5.71
CA THR A 80 -9.29 4.39 6.51
C THR A 80 -7.79 4.20 6.39
N VAL A 81 -7.21 4.26 5.18
CA VAL A 81 -5.76 4.18 4.93
C VAL A 81 -5.03 5.35 5.57
N ALA A 82 -5.52 6.58 5.37
CA ALA A 82 -4.92 7.76 5.98
C ALA A 82 -4.92 7.67 7.52
N GLY A 83 -6.03 7.24 8.10
CA GLY A 83 -6.16 6.95 9.52
C GLY A 83 -5.15 5.89 9.97
N LEU A 84 -5.11 4.74 9.30
CA LEU A 84 -4.22 3.62 9.63
C LEU A 84 -2.74 4.06 9.67
N HIS A 85 -2.30 4.88 8.72
CA HIS A 85 -0.91 5.33 8.66
C HIS A 85 -0.59 6.45 9.67
N LEU A 86 -1.51 7.38 9.90
CA LEU A 86 -1.26 8.61 10.69
C LEU A 86 -1.65 8.50 12.17
N LEU A 87 -2.75 7.82 12.51
CA LEU A 87 -3.26 7.69 13.89
C LEU A 87 -2.23 7.11 14.87
N PRO A 88 -1.43 6.06 14.52
CA PRO A 88 -0.42 5.53 15.43
C PRO A 88 0.63 6.58 15.80
N ALA A 89 1.03 7.41 14.85
CA ALA A 89 2.02 8.46 15.05
C ALA A 89 1.45 9.61 15.89
N LEU A 90 0.20 10.01 15.66
CA LEU A 90 -0.50 11.07 16.40
C LEU A 90 -0.84 10.69 17.85
N SER A 91 -1.02 9.40 18.13
CA SER A 91 -1.30 8.90 19.48
C SER A 91 -0.08 8.91 20.42
N ARG A 92 1.12 9.29 19.93
CA ARG A 92 2.31 9.41 20.77
C ARG A 92 2.11 10.45 21.86
N GLY A 93 2.38 10.04 23.11
CA GLY A 93 2.27 10.90 24.29
C GLY A 93 0.87 10.99 24.89
N GLN A 94 -0.13 10.30 24.32
CA GLN A 94 -1.46 10.16 24.91
C GLN A 94 -1.49 9.08 26.01
N SER A 95 -2.55 9.10 26.83
CA SER A 95 -2.76 8.10 27.87
C SER A 95 -2.89 6.68 27.30
N PHE A 96 -2.61 5.66 28.13
CA PHE A 96 -2.70 4.26 27.70
C PHE A 96 -4.10 3.86 27.19
N ALA A 97 -5.17 4.43 27.78
CA ALA A 97 -6.55 4.19 27.33
C ALA A 97 -6.80 4.69 25.90
N VAL A 98 -6.36 5.91 25.59
CA VAL A 98 -6.48 6.49 24.24
C VAL A 98 -5.66 5.68 23.23
N ARG A 99 -4.45 5.25 23.62
CA ARG A 99 -3.61 4.38 22.78
C ARG A 99 -4.26 3.03 22.52
N GLY A 100 -4.94 2.44 23.51
CA GLY A 100 -5.72 1.21 23.35
C GLY A 100 -6.85 1.38 22.33
N LEU A 101 -7.64 2.46 22.44
CA LEU A 101 -8.71 2.76 21.49
C LEU A 101 -8.19 2.98 20.07
N VAL A 102 -7.09 3.73 19.92
CA VAL A 102 -6.43 3.94 18.62
C VAL A 102 -5.92 2.61 18.05
N ALA A 103 -5.33 1.74 18.87
CA ALA A 103 -4.87 0.43 18.43
C ALA A 103 -6.04 -0.43 17.91
N VAL A 104 -7.16 -0.48 18.62
CA VAL A 104 -8.36 -1.20 18.17
C VAL A 104 -8.86 -0.65 16.83
N LEU A 105 -9.00 0.68 16.71
CA LEU A 105 -9.44 1.31 15.45
C LEU A 105 -8.47 1.04 14.29
N CYS A 106 -7.15 1.08 14.56
CA CYS A 106 -6.12 0.75 13.56
C CYS A 106 -6.18 -0.73 13.16
N THR A 107 -6.41 -1.67 14.09
CA THR A 107 -6.54 -3.09 13.75
C THR A 107 -7.77 -3.35 12.87
N ALA A 108 -8.91 -2.71 13.16
CA ALA A 108 -10.10 -2.80 12.33
C ALA A 108 -9.85 -2.20 10.93
N GLY A 109 -9.23 -1.01 10.87
CA GLY A 109 -8.83 -0.37 9.62
C GLY A 109 -7.84 -1.21 8.80
N LEU A 110 -6.90 -1.89 9.46
CA LEU A 110 -5.95 -2.81 8.84
C LEU A 110 -6.67 -3.98 8.18
N VAL A 111 -7.63 -4.63 8.87
CA VAL A 111 -8.39 -5.73 8.27
C VAL A 111 -9.15 -5.28 7.02
N VAL A 112 -9.80 -4.11 7.08
CA VAL A 112 -10.54 -3.55 5.94
C VAL A 112 -9.60 -3.24 4.76
N THR A 113 -8.47 -2.59 5.03
CA THR A 113 -7.48 -2.22 3.99
C THR A 113 -6.79 -3.44 3.38
N LEU A 114 -6.39 -4.42 4.20
CA LEU A 114 -5.84 -5.68 3.70
C LEU A 114 -6.85 -6.40 2.80
N SER A 115 -8.14 -6.45 3.19
CA SER A 115 -9.17 -7.12 2.38
C SER A 115 -9.36 -6.46 1.00
N SER A 116 -9.30 -5.12 0.93
CA SER A 116 -9.43 -4.40 -0.35
C SER A 116 -8.16 -4.53 -1.21
N GLN A 117 -6.98 -4.45 -0.60
CA GLN A 117 -5.71 -4.60 -1.32
C GLN A 117 -5.53 -6.03 -1.87
N ILE A 118 -5.86 -7.07 -1.09
CA ILE A 118 -5.85 -8.46 -1.55
C ILE A 118 -6.77 -8.62 -2.76
N SER A 119 -7.99 -8.07 -2.69
CA SER A 119 -8.96 -8.13 -3.80
C SER A 119 -8.40 -7.46 -5.07
N PHE A 120 -7.77 -6.29 -4.92
CA PHE A 120 -7.12 -5.60 -6.04
C PHE A 120 -5.99 -6.42 -6.66
N PHE A 121 -5.11 -7.00 -5.85
CA PHE A 121 -4.02 -7.84 -6.37
C PHE A 121 -4.55 -9.07 -7.10
N GLN A 122 -5.61 -9.71 -6.58
CA GLN A 122 -6.25 -10.83 -7.27
C GLN A 122 -6.85 -10.42 -8.60
N LEU A 123 -7.55 -9.28 -8.64
CA LEU A 123 -8.12 -8.76 -9.89
C LEU A 123 -7.01 -8.42 -10.90
N ALA A 124 -5.91 -7.81 -10.46
CA ALA A 124 -4.76 -7.54 -11.31
C ALA A 124 -4.14 -8.84 -11.86
N GLN A 125 -4.04 -9.88 -11.04
CA GLN A 125 -3.57 -11.21 -11.47
C GLN A 125 -4.51 -11.87 -12.48
N GLN A 126 -5.83 -11.74 -12.29
CA GLN A 126 -6.82 -12.23 -13.25
C GLN A 126 -6.70 -11.53 -14.59
N HIS A 127 -6.55 -10.20 -14.61
CA HIS A 127 -6.35 -9.44 -15.84
C HIS A 127 -5.02 -9.78 -16.54
N ALA A 128 -3.96 -10.02 -15.77
CA ALA A 128 -2.71 -10.52 -16.35
C ALA A 128 -2.90 -11.91 -16.96
N GLY A 129 -3.65 -12.79 -16.29
CA GLY A 129 -4.01 -14.12 -16.79
C GLY A 129 -4.84 -14.09 -18.07
N THR A 130 -5.84 -13.20 -18.17
CA THR A 130 -6.63 -13.06 -19.40
C THR A 130 -5.78 -12.57 -20.56
N ARG A 131 -4.89 -11.59 -20.35
CA ARG A 131 -3.95 -11.13 -21.38
C ARG A 131 -2.99 -12.25 -21.84
N ARG A 132 -2.49 -13.08 -20.92
CA ARG A 132 -1.69 -14.26 -21.29
C ARG A 132 -2.52 -15.26 -22.11
N ALA A 133 -3.78 -15.48 -21.74
CA ALA A 133 -4.70 -16.39 -22.43
C ALA A 133 -5.09 -15.90 -23.83
N GLU A 134 -5.18 -14.58 -24.03
CA GLU A 134 -5.45 -13.95 -25.33
C GLU A 134 -4.28 -14.08 -26.31
N SER A 135 -3.05 -14.27 -25.81
CA SER A 135 -1.88 -14.51 -26.66
C SER A 135 -1.91 -15.88 -27.37
N VAL A 136 -2.79 -16.79 -26.93
CA VAL A 136 -3.02 -18.07 -27.62
C VAL A 136 -3.88 -17.81 -28.86
N LEU A 137 -3.26 -17.96 -30.03
CA LEU A 137 -3.89 -17.77 -31.33
C LEU A 137 -5.08 -18.72 -31.51
N ASP A 138 -6.22 -18.22 -31.97
CA ASP A 138 -7.42 -19.03 -32.31
C ASP A 138 -7.17 -19.79 -33.63
N THR A 139 -6.26 -20.77 -33.63
CA THR A 139 -6.04 -21.66 -34.79
C THR A 139 -7.23 -22.60 -35.04
N ALA A 140 -8.24 -22.61 -34.17
CA ALA A 140 -9.36 -23.55 -34.20
C ALA A 140 -10.59 -23.10 -35.00
N ARG A 141 -10.66 -21.86 -35.50
CA ARG A 141 -11.84 -21.37 -36.24
C ARG A 141 -11.72 -21.52 -37.75
N VAL A 142 -11.33 -22.70 -38.25
CA VAL A 142 -11.60 -23.01 -39.66
C VAL A 142 -13.06 -23.46 -39.74
N PRO A 143 -13.97 -22.67 -40.33
CA PRO A 143 -15.35 -23.10 -40.50
C PRO A 143 -15.31 -24.29 -41.47
N VAL A 144 -15.63 -25.48 -40.99
CA VAL A 144 -16.11 -26.52 -41.90
C VAL A 144 -17.47 -26.01 -42.36
N ALA A 145 -17.60 -25.73 -43.65
CA ALA A 145 -18.88 -25.42 -44.25
C ALA A 145 -19.77 -26.66 -44.07
N GLY A 146 -20.52 -26.67 -42.96
CA GLY A 146 -21.43 -27.74 -42.59
C GLY A 146 -22.57 -27.74 -43.59
N THR A 147 -22.47 -28.60 -44.60
CA THR A 147 -23.62 -28.91 -45.43
C THR A 147 -24.49 -29.83 -44.57
N PRO A 148 -25.73 -29.45 -44.20
CA PRO A 148 -26.56 -30.26 -43.33
C PRO A 148 -26.85 -31.59 -44.03
N GLY A 149 -26.27 -32.67 -43.49
CA GLY A 149 -26.44 -34.04 -43.98
C GLY A 149 -27.37 -34.85 -43.09
N ARG A 150 -27.93 -35.92 -43.65
CA ARG A 150 -28.79 -36.87 -42.93
C ARG A 150 -27.98 -37.63 -41.86
N SER A 151 -28.63 -38.01 -40.75
CA SER A 151 -27.97 -38.71 -39.62
C SER A 151 -27.67 -40.18 -39.95
N LEU A 152 -26.59 -40.72 -39.39
CA LEU A 152 -26.26 -42.15 -39.54
C LEU A 152 -27.39 -43.07 -39.09
N THR A 153 -28.17 -42.67 -38.08
CA THR A 153 -29.32 -43.43 -37.58
C THR A 153 -30.46 -43.51 -38.60
N ALA A 154 -30.73 -42.42 -39.33
CA ALA A 154 -31.73 -42.41 -40.39
C ALA A 154 -31.28 -43.24 -41.59
N ILE A 155 -30.01 -43.16 -41.98
CA ILE A 155 -29.43 -43.96 -43.08
C ILE A 155 -29.45 -45.45 -42.72
N ALA A 156 -29.09 -45.81 -41.48
CA ALA A 156 -29.12 -47.20 -41.01
C ALA A 156 -30.55 -47.77 -40.99
N HIS A 157 -31.56 -46.95 -40.66
CA HIS A 157 -32.96 -47.35 -40.70
C HIS A 157 -33.41 -47.67 -42.15
N ASP A 158 -33.07 -46.81 -43.10
CA ASP A 158 -33.40 -47.01 -44.52
C ASP A 158 -32.69 -48.24 -45.10
N GLN A 159 -31.42 -48.45 -44.75
CA GLN A 159 -30.66 -49.66 -45.12
C GLN A 159 -31.33 -50.94 -44.58
N ALA A 160 -31.80 -50.91 -43.32
CA ALA A 160 -32.49 -52.05 -42.72
C ALA A 160 -33.84 -52.33 -43.42
N SER A 161 -34.59 -51.27 -43.77
CA SER A 161 -35.86 -51.38 -44.50
C SER A 161 -35.68 -51.94 -45.92
N ALA A 162 -34.68 -51.45 -46.65
CA ALA A 162 -34.36 -51.94 -47.99
C ALA A 162 -33.86 -53.40 -47.98
N ARG A 163 -33.01 -53.78 -47.00
CA ARG A 163 -32.57 -55.17 -46.81
C ARG A 163 -33.72 -56.10 -46.44
N LYS A 164 -34.65 -55.66 -45.59
CA LYS A 164 -35.86 -56.43 -45.25
C LYS A 164 -36.70 -56.70 -46.50
N THR A 165 -36.90 -55.68 -47.34
CA THR A 165 -37.67 -55.82 -48.58
C THR A 165 -36.98 -56.76 -49.57
N LEU A 166 -35.64 -56.67 -49.69
CA LEU A 166 -34.85 -57.58 -50.52
C LEU A 166 -34.94 -59.03 -50.03
N ALA A 167 -34.86 -59.26 -48.71
CA ALA A 167 -34.99 -60.60 -48.12
C ALA A 167 -36.38 -61.22 -48.34
N LEU A 168 -37.44 -60.41 -48.33
CA LEU A 168 -38.79 -60.87 -48.66
C LEU A 168 -38.87 -61.33 -50.12
N ILE A 169 -38.34 -60.54 -51.06
CA ILE A 169 -38.30 -60.90 -52.49
C ILE A 169 -37.46 -62.16 -52.71
N ASP A 170 -36.30 -62.27 -52.05
CA ASP A 170 -35.41 -63.42 -52.16
C ASP A 170 -36.03 -64.74 -51.65
N SER A 171 -36.99 -64.66 -50.71
CA SER A 171 -37.66 -65.84 -50.17
C SER A 171 -38.73 -66.43 -51.09
N HIS A 172 -39.25 -65.66 -52.05
CA HIS A 172 -40.28 -66.13 -52.98
C HIS A 172 -39.64 -66.83 -54.18
N HIS A 173 -39.89 -68.13 -54.33
CA HIS A 173 -39.49 -68.88 -55.52
C HIS A 173 -40.38 -68.48 -56.70
N CYS A 174 -39.78 -68.14 -57.85
CA CYS A 174 -40.49 -67.68 -59.02
C CYS A 174 -40.39 -68.73 -60.14
N ASP A 175 -41.50 -69.41 -60.41
CA ASP A 175 -41.64 -70.42 -61.48
C ASP A 175 -42.22 -69.76 -62.75
N GLY A 176 -41.43 -68.94 -63.46
CA GLY A 176 -41.90 -68.27 -64.68
C GLY A 176 -40.99 -67.16 -65.21
N ASN A 177 -41.56 -66.20 -65.96
CA ASN A 177 -40.83 -65.07 -66.52
C ASN A 177 -40.66 -63.93 -65.49
N CYS A 178 -39.63 -64.02 -64.65
CA CYS A 178 -39.43 -63.19 -63.44
C CYS A 178 -38.79 -61.82 -63.68
N THR A 179 -39.04 -61.20 -64.84
CA THR A 179 -38.36 -59.95 -65.24
C THR A 179 -38.66 -58.79 -64.29
N SER A 180 -39.88 -58.69 -63.76
CA SER A 180 -40.29 -57.67 -62.80
C SER A 180 -39.60 -57.80 -61.44
N GLU A 181 -39.50 -59.02 -60.91
CA GLU A 181 -38.81 -59.30 -59.65
C GLU A 181 -37.30 -59.10 -59.78
N HIS A 182 -36.73 -59.51 -60.92
CA HIS A 182 -35.33 -59.25 -61.22
C HIS A 182 -35.04 -57.75 -61.28
N LEU A 183 -35.87 -56.96 -61.97
CA LEU A 183 -35.73 -55.50 -62.01
C LEU A 183 -35.84 -54.88 -60.61
N ARG A 184 -36.80 -55.33 -59.79
CA ARG A 184 -36.99 -54.84 -58.41
C ARG A 184 -35.81 -55.19 -57.51
N ARG A 185 -35.27 -56.40 -57.64
CA ARG A 185 -34.03 -56.83 -56.98
C ARG A 185 -32.87 -55.92 -57.35
N THR A 186 -32.63 -55.69 -58.65
CA THR A 186 -31.53 -54.82 -59.12
C THR A 186 -31.67 -53.37 -58.65
N THR A 187 -32.91 -52.87 -58.59
CA THR A 187 -33.18 -51.53 -58.07
C THR A 187 -32.90 -51.45 -56.57
N LEU A 188 -33.36 -52.43 -55.78
CA LEU A 188 -33.08 -52.48 -54.34
C LEU A 188 -31.58 -52.63 -54.04
N THR A 189 -30.86 -53.46 -54.79
CA THR A 189 -29.40 -53.57 -54.63
C THR A 189 -28.70 -52.26 -54.95
N ALA A 190 -29.12 -51.55 -56.02
CA ALA A 190 -28.60 -50.23 -56.34
C ALA A 190 -28.92 -49.19 -55.25
N THR A 191 -30.12 -49.23 -54.64
CA THR A 191 -30.44 -48.35 -53.52
C THR A 191 -29.60 -48.63 -52.27
N LEU A 192 -29.28 -49.90 -51.99
CA LEU A 192 -28.40 -50.25 -50.87
C LEU A 192 -26.96 -49.78 -51.09
N GLU A 193 -26.46 -49.85 -52.32
CA GLU A 193 -25.15 -49.30 -52.69
C GLU A 193 -25.12 -47.77 -52.54
N ALA A 194 -26.17 -47.07 -52.99
CA ALA A 194 -26.30 -45.62 -52.80
C ALA A 194 -26.32 -45.23 -51.32
N LEU A 195 -27.10 -45.93 -50.49
CA LEU A 195 -27.14 -45.71 -49.04
C LEU A 195 -25.81 -46.06 -48.34
N ALA A 196 -25.02 -46.99 -48.88
CA ALA A 196 -23.71 -47.32 -48.34
C ALA A 196 -22.70 -46.19 -48.60
N ILE A 197 -22.76 -45.57 -49.79
CA ILE A 197 -21.96 -44.38 -50.12
C ILE A 197 -22.33 -43.22 -49.20
N GLU A 198 -23.63 -42.96 -49.01
CA GLU A 198 -24.10 -41.90 -48.11
C GLU A 198 -23.64 -42.13 -46.66
N ALA A 199 -23.67 -43.38 -46.19
CA ALA A 199 -23.19 -43.75 -44.86
C ALA A 199 -21.68 -43.52 -44.69
N ASP A 200 -20.87 -43.84 -45.70
CA ASP A 200 -19.42 -43.58 -45.65
C ASP A 200 -19.13 -42.08 -45.63
N GLU A 201 -19.83 -41.29 -46.44
CA GLU A 201 -19.72 -39.83 -46.43
C GLU A 201 -20.15 -39.23 -45.08
N ALA A 202 -21.21 -39.76 -44.48
CA ALA A 202 -21.63 -39.38 -43.13
C ALA A 202 -20.58 -39.71 -42.05
N ARG A 203 -19.94 -40.88 -42.11
CA ARG A 203 -18.83 -41.23 -41.19
C ARG A 203 -17.62 -40.33 -41.37
N ARG A 204 -17.27 -39.97 -42.61
CA ARG A 204 -16.17 -39.02 -42.88
C ARG A 204 -16.46 -37.64 -42.30
N ARG A 205 -17.72 -37.20 -42.32
CA ARG A 205 -18.18 -35.95 -41.70
C ARG A 205 -18.04 -35.99 -40.18
N GLU A 206 -18.60 -37.00 -39.51
CA GLU A 206 -18.45 -37.17 -38.05
C GLU A 206 -16.97 -37.22 -37.63
N ALA A 207 -16.13 -37.98 -38.36
CA ALA A 207 -14.70 -38.05 -38.09
C ALA A 207 -13.95 -36.72 -38.31
N ALA A 208 -14.47 -35.81 -39.14
CA ALA A 208 -13.93 -34.46 -39.32
C ALA A 208 -14.36 -33.54 -38.17
N GLU A 209 -15.62 -33.62 -37.75
CA GLU A 209 -16.16 -32.91 -36.59
C GLU A 209 -15.42 -33.33 -35.30
N ASP A 210 -15.20 -34.62 -35.08
CA ASP A 210 -14.42 -35.14 -33.95
C ASP A 210 -12.99 -34.57 -33.92
N ARG A 211 -12.34 -34.48 -35.08
CA ARG A 211 -11.02 -33.86 -35.20
C ARG A 211 -11.05 -32.38 -34.82
N GLN A 212 -12.11 -31.66 -35.18
CA GLN A 212 -12.28 -30.26 -34.75
C GLN A 212 -12.51 -30.14 -33.26
N VAL A 213 -13.33 -31.00 -32.66
CA VAL A 213 -13.56 -31.02 -31.21
C VAL A 213 -12.24 -31.22 -30.46
N VAL A 214 -11.39 -32.14 -30.91
CA VAL A 214 -10.07 -32.37 -30.31
C VAL A 214 -9.15 -31.17 -30.44
N LEU A 215 -9.15 -30.48 -31.60
CA LEU A 215 -8.36 -29.26 -31.79
C LEU A 215 -8.86 -28.12 -30.91
N VAL A 216 -10.17 -27.94 -30.81
CA VAL A 216 -10.81 -26.94 -29.94
C VAL A 216 -10.47 -27.23 -28.47
N ASP A 217 -10.66 -28.46 -27.99
CA ASP A 217 -10.33 -28.87 -26.63
C ASP A 217 -8.84 -28.66 -26.32
N ARG A 218 -7.93 -29.01 -27.23
CA ARG A 218 -6.49 -28.73 -27.07
C ARG A 218 -6.23 -27.23 -26.95
N THR A 219 -6.83 -26.40 -27.81
CA THR A 219 -6.65 -24.94 -27.73
C THR A 219 -7.21 -24.34 -26.44
N LEU A 220 -8.36 -24.85 -25.96
CA LEU A 220 -8.95 -24.45 -24.69
C LEU A 220 -8.04 -24.81 -23.51
N ARG A 221 -7.50 -26.03 -23.48
CA ARG A 221 -6.54 -26.46 -22.44
C ARG A 221 -5.27 -25.61 -22.42
N LEU A 222 -4.72 -25.26 -23.59
CA LEU A 222 -3.57 -24.36 -23.68
C LEU A 222 -3.92 -22.96 -23.17
N ARG A 223 -5.11 -22.44 -23.52
CA ARG A 223 -5.58 -21.14 -23.05
C ARG A 223 -5.76 -21.11 -21.53
N ASP A 224 -6.29 -22.17 -20.94
CA ASP A 224 -6.45 -22.30 -19.49
C ASP A 224 -5.12 -22.44 -18.76
N ALA A 225 -4.17 -23.21 -19.31
CA ALA A 225 -2.82 -23.29 -18.77
C ALA A 225 -2.09 -21.92 -18.79
N MET A 226 -2.35 -21.08 -19.81
CA MET A 226 -1.77 -19.74 -19.90
C MET A 226 -2.41 -18.72 -18.96
N ARG A 227 -3.63 -18.96 -18.47
CA ARG A 227 -4.26 -18.10 -17.44
C ARG A 227 -3.52 -18.17 -16.11
N ASP A 228 -3.02 -19.35 -15.76
CA ASP A 228 -2.30 -19.56 -14.51
C ASP A 228 -1.03 -18.70 -14.42
N ASP A 229 -0.74 -18.18 -13.23
CA ASP A 229 0.53 -17.50 -12.95
C ASP A 229 1.61 -18.57 -12.66
N PRO A 230 2.71 -18.63 -13.44
CA PRO A 230 3.76 -19.62 -13.24
C PRO A 230 4.41 -19.53 -11.85
N VAL A 231 4.43 -18.36 -11.22
CA VAL A 231 4.94 -18.17 -9.85
C VAL A 231 3.99 -18.82 -8.85
N ILE A 232 2.68 -18.59 -8.98
CA ILE A 232 1.66 -19.17 -8.10
C ILE A 232 1.62 -20.70 -8.24
N VAL A 233 1.72 -21.23 -9.46
CA VAL A 233 1.77 -22.68 -9.69
C VAL A 233 2.98 -23.30 -9.00
N ARG A 234 4.18 -22.72 -9.19
CA ARG A 234 5.40 -23.21 -8.55
C ARG A 234 5.34 -23.10 -7.02
N LEU A 235 4.80 -22.02 -6.48
CA LEU A 235 4.63 -21.88 -5.03
C LEU A 235 3.61 -22.88 -4.49
N ALA A 236 2.52 -23.16 -5.20
CA ALA A 236 1.53 -24.17 -4.81
C ALA A 236 2.17 -25.57 -4.77
N ASP A 237 2.94 -25.94 -5.79
CA ASP A 237 3.63 -27.22 -5.86
C ASP A 237 4.68 -27.37 -4.74
N LEU A 238 5.42 -26.29 -4.42
CA LEU A 238 6.44 -26.28 -3.36
C LEU A 238 5.85 -26.28 -1.95
N THR A 239 4.72 -25.60 -1.73
CA THR A 239 4.11 -25.45 -0.40
C THR A 239 3.08 -26.54 -0.10
N GLY A 240 2.62 -27.28 -1.12
CA GLY A 240 1.50 -28.23 -1.01
C GLY A 240 0.14 -27.56 -0.78
N LEU A 241 0.07 -26.23 -0.85
CA LEU A 241 -1.16 -25.45 -0.67
C LEU A 241 -1.89 -25.27 -2.01
N GLY A 242 -3.21 -25.11 -1.96
CA GLY A 242 -4.00 -24.80 -3.15
C GLY A 242 -3.62 -23.44 -3.77
N LYS A 243 -3.72 -23.34 -5.11
CA LYS A 243 -3.39 -22.10 -5.87
C LYS A 243 -4.10 -20.85 -5.32
N THR A 244 -5.36 -20.97 -4.93
CA THR A 244 -6.14 -19.87 -4.34
C THR A 244 -5.56 -19.42 -3.00
N SER A 245 -5.17 -20.34 -2.14
CA SER A 245 -4.56 -20.05 -0.83
C SER A 245 -3.21 -19.36 -0.98
N VAL A 246 -2.38 -19.83 -1.92
CA VAL A 246 -1.08 -19.21 -2.22
C VAL A 246 -1.26 -17.78 -2.74
N SER A 247 -2.21 -17.57 -3.66
CA SER A 247 -2.53 -16.23 -4.19
C SER A 247 -3.01 -15.28 -3.09
N LEU A 248 -3.90 -15.74 -2.20
CA LEU A 248 -4.36 -14.98 -1.04
C LEU A 248 -3.20 -14.64 -0.09
N LEU A 249 -2.34 -15.60 0.21
CA LEU A 249 -1.18 -15.40 1.09
C LEU A 249 -0.21 -14.39 0.49
N LEU A 250 0.09 -14.49 -0.80
CA LEU A 250 1.00 -13.58 -1.49
C LEU A 250 0.42 -12.14 -1.53
N GLY A 251 -0.87 -12.00 -1.83
CA GLY A 251 -1.56 -10.71 -1.75
C GLY A 251 -1.55 -10.12 -0.34
N LEU A 252 -1.74 -10.96 0.68
CA LEU A 252 -1.66 -10.55 2.09
C LEU A 252 -0.24 -10.07 2.46
N VAL A 253 0.80 -10.78 2.02
CA VAL A 253 2.20 -10.40 2.28
C VAL A 253 2.51 -9.04 1.63
N TYR A 254 2.14 -8.83 0.37
CA TYR A 254 2.36 -7.54 -0.29
C TYR A 254 1.62 -6.39 0.40
N ALA A 255 0.37 -6.60 0.79
CA ALA A 255 -0.42 -5.61 1.50
C ALA A 255 0.17 -5.29 2.88
N CYS A 256 0.52 -6.31 3.67
CA CYS A 256 1.16 -6.14 4.97
C CYS A 256 2.50 -5.40 4.89
N VAL A 257 3.33 -5.70 3.88
CA VAL A 257 4.61 -5.00 3.68
C VAL A 257 4.37 -3.53 3.34
N LEU A 258 3.42 -3.24 2.44
CA LEU A 258 3.10 -1.88 2.03
C LEU A 258 2.56 -1.04 3.19
N ASP A 259 1.53 -1.53 3.88
CA ASP A 259 0.91 -0.84 5.02
C ASP A 259 1.89 -0.75 6.20
N GLY A 260 2.69 -1.79 6.42
CA GLY A 260 3.73 -1.82 7.44
C GLY A 260 4.79 -0.74 7.24
N ILE A 261 5.25 -0.54 6.00
CA ILE A 261 6.17 0.56 5.64
C ILE A 261 5.51 1.92 5.89
N GLY A 262 4.24 2.09 5.54
CA GLY A 262 3.48 3.32 5.78
C GLY A 262 3.36 3.65 7.26
N VAL A 263 2.82 2.73 8.05
CA VAL A 263 2.63 2.89 9.51
C VAL A 263 3.97 3.13 10.21
N PHE A 264 4.97 2.29 9.95
CA PHE A 264 6.28 2.41 10.59
C PHE A 264 7.01 3.68 10.16
N GLY A 265 6.90 4.06 8.89
CA GLY A 265 7.45 5.29 8.34
C GLY A 265 6.92 6.53 9.05
N TRP A 266 5.60 6.70 9.12
CA TRP A 266 4.98 7.83 9.83
C TRP A 266 5.25 7.78 11.34
N TYR A 267 5.28 6.58 11.92
CA TYR A 267 5.70 6.40 13.30
C TYR A 267 7.17 6.80 13.53
N LEU A 268 8.07 6.71 12.56
CA LEU A 268 9.46 7.18 12.75
C LEU A 268 9.67 8.67 12.42
N VAL A 269 8.82 9.23 11.55
CA VAL A 269 8.87 10.65 11.15
C VAL A 269 8.41 11.56 12.28
N MET A 270 7.29 11.23 12.93
CA MET A 270 6.70 12.12 13.92
C MET A 270 7.51 12.12 15.22
N PRO A 271 8.05 13.27 15.67
CA PRO A 271 8.74 13.35 16.95
C PRO A 271 7.79 12.91 18.07
N ALA A 272 8.29 12.11 19.03
CA ALA A 272 7.56 11.94 20.28
C ALA A 272 7.48 13.32 20.93
N TYR A 273 6.28 13.93 20.96
CA TYR A 273 6.05 15.14 21.73
C TYR A 273 6.40 14.81 23.18
N ARG A 274 7.61 15.21 23.62
CA ARG A 274 7.92 15.25 25.05
C ARG A 274 6.95 16.28 25.61
N ARG A 275 5.96 15.80 26.34
CA ARG A 275 5.13 16.62 27.21
C ARG A 275 6.00 17.03 28.40
N ASP A 276 6.96 17.91 28.14
CA ASP A 276 7.37 18.91 29.11
C ASP A 276 6.54 20.16 28.80
N GLY A 277 5.91 20.73 29.80
CA GLY A 277 4.97 21.84 29.68
C GLY A 277 5.64 23.14 29.28
N ASP A 278 6.11 23.24 28.03
CA ASP A 278 6.51 24.48 27.39
C ASP A 278 5.85 24.54 26.01
N ALA A 279 4.95 25.50 25.86
CA ALA A 279 4.35 25.83 24.57
C ALA A 279 5.38 26.58 23.72
N VAL A 280 5.16 26.57 22.40
CA VAL A 280 5.84 27.40 21.37
C VAL A 280 7.16 26.78 20.87
N THR A 281 7.21 26.09 19.73
CA THR A 281 7.12 26.70 18.40
C THR A 281 6.86 25.61 17.36
N ALA A 282 5.72 25.68 16.66
CA ALA A 282 5.56 24.97 15.40
C ALA A 282 6.44 25.66 14.36
N LEU A 283 7.45 24.96 13.85
CA LEU A 283 8.25 25.37 12.71
C LEU A 283 7.35 25.36 11.46
N VAL A 284 6.68 26.47 11.21
CA VAL A 284 6.15 26.81 9.89
C VAL A 284 7.37 26.92 8.98
N VAL A 285 7.41 26.07 7.96
CA VAL A 285 8.32 26.19 6.82
C VAL A 285 8.14 27.60 6.25
N ALA A 286 9.12 28.47 6.49
CA ALA A 286 9.15 29.80 5.92
C ALA A 286 9.46 29.68 4.43
N THR A 287 8.42 29.72 3.60
CA THR A 287 8.54 30.29 2.25
C THR A 287 8.78 31.78 2.40
N SER A 288 9.95 32.24 1.96
CA SER A 288 10.33 33.64 1.93
C SER A 288 9.41 34.45 1.01
N SER A 289 8.56 35.27 1.60
CA SER A 289 8.04 36.48 0.95
C SER A 289 7.67 37.48 2.03
N GLY A 290 8.45 38.56 2.11
CA GLY A 290 8.24 39.63 3.07
C GLY A 290 6.88 40.29 2.89
N VAL A 291 6.11 40.33 3.96
CA VAL A 291 5.02 41.30 4.13
C VAL A 291 5.04 41.75 5.60
N GLU A 292 5.22 43.05 5.74
CA GLU A 292 5.25 43.83 6.97
C GLU A 292 3.94 43.65 7.77
N ARG A 293 4.09 43.39 9.07
CA ARG A 293 2.99 43.03 9.97
C ARG A 293 2.73 44.18 10.93
N LYS A 294 1.66 44.94 10.71
CA LYS A 294 1.14 45.94 11.64
C LYS A 294 0.07 45.27 12.50
N TYR A 295 0.32 45.12 13.80
CA TYR A 295 -0.68 44.71 14.78
C TYR A 295 -1.13 45.93 15.59
N VAL A 296 -2.44 46.17 15.59
CA VAL A 296 -3.14 47.09 16.46
C VAL A 296 -3.63 46.29 17.66
N GLU A 297 -3.28 46.74 18.87
CA GLU A 297 -3.71 46.15 20.13
C GLU A 297 -5.02 46.77 20.62
N ALA A 298 -5.74 45.97 21.41
CA ALA A 298 -7.15 46.09 21.78
C ALA A 298 -7.48 47.20 22.80
N ASP A 299 -8.77 47.54 22.83
CA ASP A 299 -9.41 48.55 23.67
C ASP A 299 -9.63 48.08 25.14
N LYS A 300 -9.81 49.08 26.02
CA LYS A 300 -9.75 49.17 27.50
C LYS A 300 -10.92 48.46 28.24
N ALA A 301 -11.10 48.41 29.57
CA ALA A 301 -10.76 49.32 30.68
C ALA A 301 -11.03 48.70 32.08
N VAL A 302 -10.46 49.32 33.14
CA VAL A 302 -10.99 49.68 34.49
C VAL A 302 -9.78 49.80 35.45
N ASP A 303 -9.23 51.00 35.64
CA ASP A 303 -9.40 51.94 36.78
C ASP A 303 -8.64 51.47 38.05
N THR A 304 -7.55 52.08 38.53
CA THR A 304 -7.49 53.42 39.15
C THR A 304 -6.02 53.89 39.36
N ASP A 305 -5.85 55.20 39.16
CA ASP A 305 -4.89 56.20 39.67
C ASP A 305 -3.71 55.84 40.61
N SER A 306 -2.48 56.15 40.16
CA SER A 306 -1.51 57.04 40.85
C SER A 306 -0.20 57.11 40.05
N GLY A 307 0.23 58.32 39.70
CA GLY A 307 1.40 58.56 38.84
C GLY A 307 2.74 58.16 39.45
N ILE A 308 3.72 57.93 38.56
CA ILE A 308 5.17 58.25 38.67
C ILE A 308 5.91 57.50 37.53
N THR A 309 6.58 58.29 36.68
CA THR A 309 7.79 57.98 35.86
C THR A 309 7.84 56.73 34.98
N SER A 310 7.94 56.93 33.65
CA SER A 310 8.39 55.92 32.69
C SER A 310 9.77 55.37 33.07
N HIS A 311 9.81 54.11 33.51
CA HIS A 311 11.04 53.33 33.63
C HIS A 311 11.00 52.16 32.64
N SER A 312 12.12 51.96 31.95
CA SER A 312 12.31 50.90 30.96
C SER A 312 12.33 49.54 31.67
N PRO A 313 11.63 48.50 31.17
CA PRO A 313 11.52 47.19 31.83
C PRO A 313 12.85 46.42 31.96
N LEU A 314 13.94 46.90 31.34
CA LEU A 314 15.28 46.38 31.56
C LEU A 314 15.94 46.91 32.84
N ASP A 315 15.67 48.16 33.24
CA ASP A 315 16.28 48.78 34.44
C ASP A 315 15.69 48.20 35.74
N GLU A 316 14.42 47.77 35.70
CA GLU A 316 13.72 47.10 36.81
C GLU A 316 14.37 45.74 37.14
N VAL A 317 14.78 44.99 36.11
CA VAL A 317 15.38 43.65 36.29
C VAL A 317 16.80 43.76 36.86
N ASP A 318 17.57 44.75 36.40
CA ASP A 318 18.94 44.98 36.87
C ASP A 318 18.97 45.52 38.31
N SER A 319 18.03 46.42 38.66
CA SER A 319 17.86 46.89 40.04
C SER A 319 17.40 45.77 40.99
N GLN A 320 16.46 44.93 40.57
CA GLN A 320 16.05 43.74 41.31
C GLN A 320 17.18 42.73 41.49
N LEU A 321 18.06 42.56 40.48
CA LEU A 321 19.22 41.67 40.58
C LEU A 321 20.27 42.20 41.57
N MET A 322 20.52 43.51 41.58
CA MET A 322 21.42 44.18 42.53
C MET A 322 20.91 44.06 43.97
N GLN A 323 19.62 44.30 44.20
CA GLN A 323 18.99 44.14 45.52
C GLN A 323 19.03 42.68 46.00
N LEU A 324 18.72 41.73 45.12
CA LEU A 324 18.74 40.31 45.44
C LEU A 324 20.15 39.80 45.75
N THR A 325 21.19 40.33 45.08
CA THR A 325 22.60 39.99 45.38
C THR A 325 22.98 40.44 46.80
N ARG A 326 22.53 41.63 47.21
CA ARG A 326 22.75 42.15 48.58
C ARG A 326 22.03 41.30 49.62
N ASP A 327 20.75 41.01 49.42
CA ASP A 327 19.93 40.26 50.39
C ASP A 327 20.39 38.80 50.55
N VAL A 328 20.94 38.20 49.48
CA VAL A 328 21.60 36.89 49.56
C VAL A 328 22.91 36.97 50.35
N SER A 329 23.71 38.02 50.17
CA SER A 329 24.96 38.22 50.92
C SER A 329 24.73 38.51 52.41
N GLU A 330 23.60 39.12 52.76
CA GLU A 330 23.15 39.36 54.13
C GLU A 330 22.42 38.15 54.74
N GLY A 331 22.25 37.06 53.99
CA GLY A 331 21.60 35.82 54.46
C GLY A 331 20.07 35.88 54.57
N LYS A 332 19.43 36.95 54.09
CA LYS A 332 17.98 37.16 54.15
C LYS A 332 17.22 36.28 53.16
N VAL A 333 17.85 35.87 52.07
CA VAL A 333 17.24 35.04 51.01
C VAL A 333 18.16 33.88 50.64
N HIS A 334 17.62 32.67 50.62
CA HIS A 334 18.35 31.53 50.04
C HIS A 334 18.43 31.66 48.52
N ALA A 335 19.63 31.51 47.95
CA ALA A 335 19.91 31.52 46.50
C ALA A 335 19.35 30.28 45.75
N THR A 336 18.13 29.86 46.11
CA THR A 336 17.35 28.80 45.49
C THR A 336 16.13 29.41 44.80
N VAL A 337 15.63 28.75 43.76
CA VAL A 337 14.47 29.23 43.00
C VAL A 337 13.24 29.39 43.92
N ALA A 338 13.04 28.47 44.87
CA ALA A 338 11.95 28.55 45.83
C ALA A 338 12.07 29.75 46.78
N GLY A 339 13.30 30.05 47.26
CA GLY A 339 13.56 31.21 48.13
C GLY A 339 13.30 32.53 47.41
N ILE A 340 13.80 32.68 46.18
CA ILE A 340 13.63 33.89 45.36
C ILE A 340 12.15 34.13 45.03
N ARG A 341 11.39 33.07 44.68
CA ARG A 341 9.94 33.17 44.41
C ARG A 341 9.16 33.64 45.64
N LYS A 342 9.48 33.08 46.82
CA LYS A 342 8.79 33.44 48.07
C LYS A 342 9.10 34.88 48.48
N TYR A 343 10.31 35.35 48.22
CA TYR A 343 10.76 36.70 48.58
C TYR A 343 10.21 37.79 47.64
N LEU A 344 10.20 37.54 46.33
CA LEU A 344 9.79 38.54 45.32
C LEU A 344 8.37 38.33 44.77
N GLY A 345 7.67 37.26 45.15
CA GLY A 345 6.33 36.96 44.63
C GLY A 345 6.28 36.64 43.12
N CYS A 346 7.41 36.27 42.51
CA CYS A 346 7.54 36.18 41.07
C CYS A 346 7.29 34.77 40.48
N SER A 347 7.05 34.73 39.17
CA SER A 347 6.86 33.49 38.42
C SER A 347 8.12 32.60 38.47
N GLN A 348 7.96 31.30 38.26
CA GLN A 348 9.09 30.35 38.25
C GLN A 348 10.12 30.67 37.17
N ALA A 349 9.67 31.13 35.99
CA ALA A 349 10.55 31.54 34.89
C ALA A 349 11.40 32.78 35.26
N THR A 350 10.80 33.76 35.93
CA THR A 350 11.50 34.97 36.38
C THR A 350 12.53 34.65 37.47
N ALA A 351 12.16 33.82 38.46
CA ALA A 351 13.09 33.39 39.52
C ALA A 351 14.28 32.56 38.98
N LEU A 352 14.07 31.76 37.93
CA LEU A 352 15.14 31.03 37.25
C LEU A 352 16.10 31.97 36.51
N LYS A 353 15.58 33.01 35.83
CA LYS A 353 16.41 34.04 35.19
C LYS A 353 17.25 34.80 36.22
N LEU A 354 16.64 35.26 37.32
CA LEU A 354 17.34 35.94 38.41
C LEU A 354 18.40 35.05 39.07
N ARG A 355 18.10 33.76 39.30
CA ARG A 355 19.08 32.80 39.84
C ARG A 355 20.28 32.61 38.93
N ARG A 356 20.09 32.57 37.61
CA ARG A 356 21.21 32.51 36.64
C ARG A 356 22.03 33.79 36.67
N GLY A 357 21.38 34.95 36.76
CA GLY A 357 22.06 36.25 36.94
C GLY A 357 22.94 36.31 38.19
N LEU A 358 22.49 35.70 39.29
CA LEU A 358 23.25 35.62 40.54
C LEU A 358 24.50 34.72 40.46
N GLN A 359 24.58 33.75 39.53
CA GLN A 359 25.70 32.81 39.47
C GLN A 359 27.03 33.46 39.11
N GLY A 360 27.02 34.55 38.32
CA GLY A 360 28.22 35.33 38.01
C GLY A 360 28.79 36.08 39.23
N PRO A 361 28.01 36.96 39.89
CA PRO A 361 28.47 37.74 41.05
C PRO A 361 28.86 36.89 42.27
N LEU A 362 28.13 35.79 42.54
CA LEU A 362 28.37 34.94 43.72
C LEU A 362 29.63 34.07 43.55
N ALA A 363 30.00 33.73 42.31
CA ALA A 363 31.28 33.06 41.98
C ALA A 363 32.48 34.01 42.12
N ALA A 364 32.32 35.31 41.83
CA ALA A 364 33.36 36.32 42.07
C ALA A 364 33.56 36.59 43.58
N ALA A 365 32.47 36.62 44.36
CA ALA A 365 32.52 36.80 45.82
C ALA A 365 33.15 35.62 46.56
N SER A 366 32.97 34.37 46.07
CA SER A 366 33.59 33.18 46.67
C SER A 366 35.09 33.06 46.36
N GLN A 367 35.56 33.59 45.22
CA GLN A 367 37.00 33.67 44.91
C GLN A 367 37.71 34.78 45.71
N SER A 368 37.04 35.90 45.98
CA SER A 368 37.61 37.03 46.75
C SER A 368 37.83 36.71 48.24
N LYS A 369 37.00 35.85 48.85
CA LYS A 369 37.18 35.41 50.25
C LYS A 369 38.21 34.28 50.45
N GLY A 370 38.82 33.76 49.39
CA GLY A 370 39.82 32.68 49.44
C GLY A 370 41.28 33.12 49.59
N GLY A 371 41.57 34.43 49.54
CA GLY A 371 42.92 34.98 49.60
C GLY A 371 43.19 35.76 50.89
N GLY A 372 43.41 35.05 52.00
CA GLY A 372 43.83 35.71 53.24
C GLY A 372 43.78 34.83 54.49
N HIS A 373 44.75 33.90 54.63
CA HIS A 373 45.62 33.72 55.82
C HIS A 373 46.45 32.43 55.68
N VAL A 374 47.72 32.55 55.26
CA VAL A 374 48.81 31.69 55.71
C VAL A 374 50.06 32.57 55.85
N ARG A 375 50.50 32.69 57.11
CA ARG A 375 51.72 33.31 57.66
C ARG A 375 51.82 34.83 57.72
#